data_AF-V6AUA1-F1
#
_entry.id   AF-V6AUA1-F1
#
_cell.length_a   1.000
_cell.length_b   1.000
_cell.length_c   1.000
_cell.angle_alpha   90.00
_cell.angle_beta   90.00
_cell.angle_gamma   90.00
#
_symmetry.space_group_name_H-M   'P 1'
#
loop_
_entity.id
_entity.type
_entity.pdbx_description
1 polymer ?
#
loop_
_entity_poly.entity_id
_entity_poly.type
_entity_poly.pdbx_seq_one_letter_code
_entity_poly.pdbx_strand_id
1 'polypeptide(L)'
;MLAACLMIIVVGQPITLVFTVTNAKDGSMVTHPDMLLKVRTGSMVTVNSAPSGGMMMPMNGAYHGHTGVMTYTTTFPRAGQYTMNLDLNSLPVSNLMFGSAQARFVLNVAEAAGGGNIISTTAASSGPNTVNIVGMEAPFYAPNLINVKAGTTLTFVNVDGNMHTVTTVKKGTTEPDGRIDSGLIKAGETFTAKFDTPGTYDYFCAIHTGMKGTVNVS
;
A
#
# COMPACT_ATOMS: atom_id res chain seq x y z
N MET A 1 -1.88 27.49 -5.92
CA MET A 1 -3.15 27.12 -5.27
C MET A 1 -3.40 25.65 -5.57
N LEU A 2 -3.14 24.75 -4.63
CA LEU A 2 -3.37 23.31 -4.81
C LEU A 2 -4.44 22.84 -3.84
N ALA A 3 -5.50 22.24 -4.36
CA ALA A 3 -6.47 21.47 -3.60
C ALA A 3 -5.90 20.06 -3.39
N ALA A 4 -5.59 19.71 -2.14
CA ALA A 4 -5.14 18.38 -1.74
C ALA A 4 -6.34 17.56 -1.25
N CYS A 5 -6.60 16.39 -1.86
CA CYS A 5 -7.62 15.45 -1.41
C CYS A 5 -7.00 14.51 -0.37
N LEU A 6 -7.21 14.83 0.91
CA LEU A 6 -6.89 14.01 2.08
C LEU A 6 -7.82 12.77 2.09
N MET A 7 -7.28 11.55 2.23
CA MET A 7 -8.12 10.36 2.44
C MET A 7 -8.59 10.36 3.90
N ILE A 8 -9.73 11.01 4.11
CA ILE A 8 -10.41 11.09 5.40
C ILE A 8 -10.95 9.70 5.73
N ILE A 9 -10.63 9.18 6.92
CA ILE A 9 -11.32 7.99 7.43
C ILE A 9 -12.70 8.47 7.89
N VAL A 10 -13.73 8.08 7.15
CA VAL A 10 -15.10 8.52 7.41
C VAL A 10 -15.85 7.41 8.14
N VAL A 11 -16.66 7.80 9.11
CA VAL A 11 -17.61 6.90 9.77
C VAL A 11 -18.43 6.12 8.75
N GLY A 12 -18.58 4.82 8.97
CA GLY A 12 -19.42 3.97 8.11
C GLY A 12 -18.81 3.60 6.75
N GLN A 13 -17.64 4.14 6.38
CA GLN A 13 -16.93 3.75 5.16
C GLN A 13 -15.91 2.64 5.46
N PRO A 14 -15.86 1.56 4.66
CA PRO A 14 -14.83 0.55 4.79
C PRO A 14 -13.47 1.13 4.41
N ILE A 15 -12.47 0.85 5.22
CA ILE A 15 -11.07 1.21 4.98
C ILE A 15 -10.18 -0.02 5.19
N THR A 16 -9.18 -0.16 4.35
CA THR A 16 -8.11 -1.14 4.53
C THR A 16 -6.84 -0.43 4.98
N LEU A 17 -6.33 -0.83 6.14
CA LEU A 17 -5.04 -0.43 6.67
C LEU A 17 -4.01 -1.48 6.27
N VAL A 18 -2.85 -1.03 5.80
CA VAL A 18 -1.75 -1.90 5.39
C VAL A 18 -0.56 -1.58 6.28
N PHE A 19 -0.03 -2.60 6.93
CA PHE A 19 1.12 -2.55 7.82
C PHE A 19 2.27 -3.28 7.16
N THR A 20 3.40 -2.58 7.05
CA THR A 20 4.61 -3.09 6.43
C THR A 20 5.70 -3.13 7.50
N VAL A 21 6.29 -4.30 7.72
CA VAL A 21 7.40 -4.51 8.66
C VAL A 21 8.68 -4.67 7.87
N THR A 22 9.59 -3.71 8.05
CA THR A 22 10.90 -3.70 7.41
C THR A 22 12.02 -3.69 8.44
N ASN A 23 13.16 -4.22 8.04
CA ASN A 23 14.41 -4.09 8.76
C ASN A 23 14.88 -2.64 8.70
N ALA A 24 15.03 -1.99 9.85
CA ALA A 24 15.43 -0.59 9.92
C ALA A 24 16.85 -0.32 9.38
N LYS A 25 17.72 -1.33 9.28
CA LYS A 25 19.11 -1.16 8.81
C LYS A 25 19.22 -1.07 7.29
N ASP A 26 18.42 -1.86 6.58
CA ASP A 26 18.56 -2.05 5.13
C ASP A 26 17.23 -1.90 4.37
N GLY A 27 16.12 -1.64 5.07
CA GLY A 27 14.79 -1.49 4.50
C GLY A 27 14.17 -2.79 4.00
N SER A 28 14.84 -3.93 4.15
CA SER A 28 14.34 -5.22 3.65
C SER A 28 13.06 -5.64 4.36
N MET A 29 12.16 -6.29 3.63
CA MET A 29 10.93 -6.83 4.20
C MET A 29 11.24 -7.94 5.19
N VAL A 30 10.61 -7.87 6.37
CA VAL A 30 10.72 -8.93 7.37
C VAL A 30 9.72 -10.04 7.03
N THR A 31 10.16 -11.28 6.92
CA THR A 31 9.27 -12.42 6.69
C THR A 31 8.70 -12.95 7.99
N HIS A 32 7.50 -13.53 7.93
CA HIS A 32 6.83 -14.09 9.10
C HIS A 32 6.73 -13.18 10.35
N PRO A 33 6.48 -11.85 10.24
CA PRO A 33 6.00 -11.12 11.40
C PRO A 33 4.56 -11.51 11.75
N ASP A 34 4.34 -11.68 13.03
CA ASP A 34 3.03 -11.72 13.66
C ASP A 34 2.69 -10.36 14.25
N MET A 35 1.44 -9.96 14.12
CA MET A 35 0.89 -8.73 14.67
C MET A 35 -0.37 -9.03 15.48
N LEU A 36 -0.36 -8.62 16.74
CA LEU A 36 -1.56 -8.43 17.53
C LEU A 36 -1.99 -6.97 17.40
N LEU A 37 -3.26 -6.75 17.07
CA LEU A 37 -3.83 -5.43 16.84
C LEU A 37 -4.94 -5.14 17.85
N LYS A 38 -4.85 -3.96 18.44
CA LYS A 38 -5.84 -3.45 19.38
C LYS A 38 -6.24 -2.04 19.05
N VAL A 39 -7.52 -1.83 18.76
CA VAL A 39 -8.07 -0.54 18.34
C VAL A 39 -9.11 -0.08 19.36
N ARG A 40 -8.97 1.17 19.81
CA ARG A 40 -9.82 1.76 20.86
C ARG A 40 -10.14 3.21 20.59
N THR A 41 -11.29 3.66 21.10
CA THR A 41 -11.69 5.07 21.15
C THR A 41 -12.33 5.36 22.51
N GLY A 42 -11.70 6.22 23.31
CA GLY A 42 -12.05 6.37 24.73
C GLY A 42 -11.95 5.02 25.47
N SER A 43 -12.99 4.64 26.21
CA SER A 43 -13.09 3.33 26.89
C SER A 43 -13.55 2.18 25.98
N MET A 44 -14.01 2.49 24.76
CA MET A 44 -14.53 1.48 23.83
C MET A 44 -13.38 0.79 23.10
N VAL A 45 -13.42 -0.54 23.07
CA VAL A 45 -12.51 -1.37 22.26
C VAL A 45 -13.25 -1.85 21.03
N THR A 46 -12.84 -1.40 19.85
CA THR A 46 -13.45 -1.82 18.58
C THR A 46 -12.79 -3.05 18.00
N VAL A 47 -11.53 -3.29 18.35
CA VAL A 47 -10.77 -4.47 17.91
C VAL A 47 -9.86 -4.92 19.04
N ASN A 48 -9.83 -6.22 19.27
CA ASN A 48 -8.87 -6.87 20.14
C ASN A 48 -8.56 -8.24 19.56
N SER A 49 -7.46 -8.36 18.82
CA SER A 49 -6.92 -9.66 18.42
C SER A 49 -6.72 -10.55 19.65
N ALA A 50 -7.09 -11.84 19.57
CA ALA A 50 -6.89 -12.76 20.70
C ALA A 50 -5.39 -12.99 20.97
N PRO A 51 -5.00 -13.53 22.14
CA PRO A 51 -3.58 -13.70 22.48
C PRO A 51 -2.87 -14.66 21.52
N SER A 52 -1.54 -14.50 21.41
CA SER A 52 -0.68 -15.33 20.56
C SER A 52 -0.97 -16.83 20.76
N GLY A 53 -1.38 -17.53 19.70
CA GLY A 53 -1.52 -18.98 19.73
C GLY A 53 -0.14 -19.66 19.79
N GLY A 54 -0.10 -20.93 20.18
CA GLY A 54 1.14 -21.70 20.26
C GLY A 54 1.84 -21.88 18.91
N MET A 55 3.12 -22.25 18.95
CA MET A 55 4.08 -22.28 17.81
C MET A 55 3.63 -22.99 16.53
N MET A 56 2.56 -23.81 16.57
CA MET A 56 2.13 -24.64 15.44
C MET A 56 0.79 -24.23 14.84
N MET A 57 0.00 -23.37 15.48
CA MET A 57 -1.26 -22.83 14.93
C MET A 57 -1.67 -21.54 15.68
N PRO A 58 -1.24 -20.34 15.26
CA PRO A 58 -1.67 -19.11 15.90
C PRO A 58 -2.64 -18.33 15.01
N MET A 59 -3.79 -18.89 14.67
CA MET A 59 -4.83 -18.12 13.96
C MET A 59 -6.16 -18.19 14.69
N ASN A 60 -6.21 -17.41 15.76
CA ASN A 60 -7.46 -16.88 16.26
C ASN A 60 -7.31 -15.38 16.58
N GLY A 61 -6.94 -14.58 15.58
CA GLY A 61 -6.94 -13.12 15.67
C GLY A 61 -5.58 -12.42 15.55
N ALA A 62 -4.46 -13.14 15.49
CA ALA A 62 -3.17 -12.55 15.09
C ALA A 62 -3.10 -12.42 13.56
N TYR A 63 -2.64 -11.27 13.07
CA TYR A 63 -2.33 -11.07 11.66
C TYR A 63 -0.92 -11.61 11.41
N HIS A 64 -0.76 -12.41 10.37
CA HIS A 64 0.51 -13.03 10.04
C HIS A 64 0.91 -12.59 8.64
N GLY A 65 2.08 -11.95 8.52
CA GLY A 65 2.63 -11.57 7.23
C GLY A 65 3.71 -12.55 6.80
N HIS A 66 3.57 -13.24 5.68
CA HIS A 66 4.67 -14.06 5.15
C HIS A 66 5.80 -13.19 4.57
N THR A 67 5.42 -12.04 4.01
CA THR A 67 6.31 -11.09 3.31
C THR A 67 6.44 -9.77 4.04
N GLY A 68 6.08 -9.72 5.32
CA GLY A 68 6.14 -8.50 6.13
C GLY A 68 4.99 -7.53 5.93
N VAL A 69 4.04 -7.87 5.07
CA VAL A 69 2.80 -7.11 4.89
C VAL A 69 1.66 -7.77 5.65
N MET A 70 0.93 -6.97 6.41
CA MET A 70 -0.28 -7.37 7.11
C MET A 70 -1.37 -6.35 6.85
N THR A 71 -2.60 -6.79 6.58
CA THR A 71 -3.72 -5.90 6.26
C THR A 71 -4.84 -6.02 7.29
N TYR A 72 -5.53 -4.90 7.52
CA TYR A 72 -6.70 -4.85 8.37
C TYR A 72 -7.79 -4.00 7.71
N THR A 73 -8.87 -4.64 7.26
CA THR A 73 -10.05 -3.95 6.75
C THR A 73 -11.08 -3.77 7.85
N THR A 74 -11.60 -2.56 7.99
CA THR A 74 -12.59 -2.21 9.01
C THR A 74 -13.47 -1.06 8.60
N THR A 75 -14.56 -0.87 9.36
CA THR A 75 -15.40 0.31 9.30
C THR A 75 -15.45 0.93 10.68
N PHE A 76 -15.20 2.23 10.78
CA PHE A 76 -15.26 2.92 12.08
C PHE A 76 -16.71 3.34 12.37
N PRO A 77 -17.28 2.97 13.53
CA PRO A 77 -18.70 3.16 13.81
C PRO A 77 -19.06 4.58 14.28
N ARG A 78 -18.07 5.40 14.65
CA ARG A 78 -18.26 6.78 15.11
C ARG A 78 -17.01 7.61 14.85
N ALA A 79 -17.17 8.93 14.79
CA ALA A 79 -16.01 9.80 14.63
C ALA A 79 -15.26 9.95 15.95
N GLY A 80 -14.10 10.56 15.84
CA GLY A 80 -13.21 10.85 16.94
C GLY A 80 -11.88 10.14 16.77
N GLN A 81 -11.09 10.22 17.83
CA GLN A 81 -9.75 9.70 17.82
C GLN A 81 -9.73 8.22 18.23
N TYR A 82 -9.04 7.43 17.43
CA TYR A 82 -8.77 6.02 17.67
C TYR A 82 -7.30 5.81 17.93
N THR A 83 -6.99 5.11 19.02
CA THR A 83 -5.66 4.56 19.27
C THR A 83 -5.61 3.15 18.71
N MET A 84 -4.62 2.88 17.84
CA MET A 84 -4.24 1.54 17.42
C MET A 84 -2.91 1.17 18.08
N ASN A 85 -2.90 0.09 18.86
CA ASN A 85 -1.69 -0.50 19.39
C ASN A 85 -1.42 -1.80 18.65
N LEU A 86 -0.17 -1.98 18.23
CA LEU A 86 0.34 -3.17 17.59
C LEU A 86 1.42 -3.78 18.45
N ASP A 87 1.32 -5.07 18.72
CA ASP A 87 2.42 -5.87 19.26
C ASP A 87 2.91 -6.80 18.14
N LEU A 88 4.15 -6.60 17.70
CA LEU A 88 4.80 -7.33 16.62
C LEU A 88 5.78 -8.35 17.17
N ASN A 89 5.83 -9.54 16.59
CA ASN A 89 6.85 -10.53 16.88
C ASN A 89 7.37 -11.19 15.60
N SER A 90 8.64 -11.53 15.54
CA SER A 90 9.18 -12.41 14.49
C SER A 90 9.00 -13.87 14.87
N LEU A 91 8.45 -14.70 13.97
CA LEU A 91 8.45 -16.15 14.16
C LEU A 91 9.84 -16.75 13.90
N PRO A 92 10.15 -17.96 14.42
CA PRO A 92 11.46 -18.61 14.24
C PRO A 92 11.93 -18.84 12.79
N VAL A 93 10.99 -18.79 11.84
CA VAL A 93 11.24 -18.93 10.39
C VAL A 93 11.41 -17.58 9.68
N SER A 94 11.45 -16.48 10.43
CA SER A 94 11.67 -15.13 9.88
C SER A 94 13.10 -14.97 9.36
N ASN A 95 13.26 -14.22 8.27
CA ASN A 95 14.56 -13.77 7.78
C ASN A 95 15.23 -12.77 8.73
N LEU A 96 14.47 -12.14 9.63
CA LEU A 96 14.96 -11.24 10.66
C LEU A 96 14.27 -11.53 11.99
N MET A 97 15.02 -12.12 12.91
CA MET A 97 14.57 -12.30 14.28
C MET A 97 14.71 -10.99 15.06
N PHE A 98 13.59 -10.34 15.40
CA PHE A 98 13.58 -9.08 16.15
C PHE A 98 12.94 -9.16 17.54
N GLY A 99 12.57 -10.37 18.00
CA GLY A 99 11.91 -10.55 19.30
C GLY A 99 10.54 -9.89 19.28
N SER A 100 10.27 -8.97 20.23
CA SER A 100 9.02 -8.20 20.30
C SER A 100 9.23 -6.72 19.99
N ALA A 101 8.36 -6.14 19.17
CA ALA A 101 8.31 -4.70 18.91
C ALA A 101 6.89 -4.17 19.12
N GLN A 102 6.74 -2.90 19.51
CA GLN A 102 5.44 -2.26 19.67
C GLN A 102 5.34 -1.02 18.80
N ALA A 103 4.17 -0.82 18.18
CA ALA A 103 3.86 0.41 17.45
C ALA A 103 2.50 0.96 17.89
N ARG A 104 2.39 2.28 17.94
CA ARG A 104 1.14 2.96 18.27
C ARG A 104 0.82 4.01 17.22
N PHE A 105 -0.37 3.92 16.65
CA PHE A 105 -0.90 4.91 15.72
C PHE A 105 -2.12 5.60 16.31
N VAL A 106 -2.27 6.88 15.97
CA VAL A 106 -3.46 7.66 16.30
C VAL A 106 -4.17 7.97 14.99
N LEU A 107 -5.37 7.42 14.83
CA LEU A 107 -6.24 7.69 13.69
C LEU A 107 -7.30 8.71 14.10
N ASN A 108 -7.49 9.72 13.27
CA ASN A 108 -8.64 10.62 13.40
C ASN A 108 -9.71 10.15 12.41
N VAL A 109 -10.83 9.66 12.93
CA VAL A 109 -12.01 9.33 12.13
C VAL A 109 -12.90 10.56 12.13
N ALA A 110 -13.19 11.10 10.95
CA ALA A 110 -14.08 12.23 10.81
C ALA A 110 -15.53 11.76 10.77
N GLU A 111 -16.43 12.59 11.31
CA GLU A 111 -17.85 12.44 11.01
C GLU A 111 -18.03 12.50 9.50
N ALA A 112 -19.07 11.84 8.98
CA ALA A 112 -19.48 12.04 7.61
C ALA A 112 -19.99 13.48 7.44
N ALA A 113 -19.09 14.42 7.15
CA ALA A 113 -19.41 15.84 7.02
C ALA A 113 -18.85 16.38 5.71
N GLY A 114 -19.72 17.04 4.94
CA GLY A 114 -19.32 17.70 3.70
C GLY A 114 -18.21 18.72 3.94
N GLY A 115 -17.06 18.48 3.31
CA GLY A 115 -16.00 19.45 2.99
C GLY A 115 -15.38 20.28 4.13
N GLY A 116 -14.16 19.96 4.55
CA GLY A 116 -13.34 20.91 5.32
C GLY A 116 -12.04 20.39 5.99
N ASN A 117 -10.93 20.48 5.25
CA ASN A 117 -9.53 20.85 5.61
C ASN A 117 -8.72 20.28 6.84
N ILE A 118 -7.57 19.62 6.50
CA ILE A 118 -6.17 19.61 7.07
C ILE A 118 -5.96 18.90 8.44
N ILE A 119 -5.01 17.97 8.68
CA ILE A 119 -3.52 18.07 8.84
C ILE A 119 -2.86 16.69 8.63
N SER A 120 -1.70 16.66 7.95
CA SER A 120 -0.93 15.48 7.52
C SER A 120 0.36 15.31 8.35
N THR A 121 0.70 14.07 8.73
CA THR A 121 2.07 13.66 9.11
C THR A 121 2.59 12.70 8.04
N THR A 122 3.75 13.04 7.48
CA THR A 122 4.34 12.56 6.23
C THR A 122 4.63 11.06 6.18
N ALA A 123 3.90 10.33 5.34
CA ALA A 123 4.46 9.32 4.44
C ALA A 123 4.42 9.93 3.03
N ALA A 124 5.48 9.76 2.24
CA ALA A 124 5.60 10.41 0.93
C ALA A 124 4.41 10.02 0.04
N SER A 125 3.46 10.95 -0.15
CA SER A 125 2.48 10.85 -1.22
C SER A 125 3.25 10.86 -2.52
N SER A 126 3.04 9.84 -3.36
CA SER A 126 3.41 9.93 -4.75
C SER A 126 2.71 11.19 -5.29
N GLY A 127 3.46 12.13 -5.88
CA GLY A 127 2.89 13.41 -6.33
C GLY A 127 1.75 13.20 -7.33
N PRO A 128 0.98 14.24 -7.70
CA PRO A 128 0.07 14.13 -8.83
C PRO A 128 0.83 13.52 -10.02
N ASN A 129 0.22 12.55 -10.70
CA ASN A 129 0.82 11.81 -11.81
C ASN A 129 1.97 10.85 -11.41
N THR A 130 2.01 10.37 -10.17
CA THR A 130 3.03 9.39 -9.73
C THR A 130 2.40 8.03 -9.40
N VAL A 131 2.99 6.96 -9.94
CA VAL A 131 2.59 5.57 -9.73
C VAL A 131 3.75 4.82 -9.06
N ASN A 132 3.54 4.33 -7.85
CA ASN A 132 4.55 3.55 -7.15
C ASN A 132 4.47 2.08 -7.59
N ILE A 133 5.60 1.43 -7.86
CA ILE A 133 5.69 -0.03 -8.01
C ILE A 133 5.91 -0.60 -6.62
N VAL A 134 4.95 -1.37 -6.11
CA VAL A 134 4.86 -1.71 -4.67
C VAL A 134 5.12 -3.17 -4.34
N GLY A 135 5.23 -4.05 -5.35
CA GLY A 135 5.63 -5.43 -5.14
C GLY A 135 5.06 -6.42 -6.15
N MET A 136 5.35 -7.70 -5.93
CA MET A 136 4.91 -8.82 -6.76
C MET A 136 3.50 -9.32 -6.41
N GLU A 137 2.82 -8.69 -5.46
CA GLU A 137 1.45 -8.97 -5.05
C GLU A 137 0.54 -7.76 -5.29
N ALA A 138 -0.73 -8.00 -5.60
CA ALA A 138 -1.68 -6.93 -5.88
C ALA A 138 -1.74 -5.96 -4.66
N PRO A 139 -1.70 -4.64 -4.89
CA PRO A 139 -2.04 -3.97 -6.14
C PRO A 139 -0.91 -3.85 -7.19
N PHE A 140 0.31 -4.39 -7.01
CA PHE A 140 1.47 -4.31 -7.92
C PHE A 140 2.00 -2.89 -8.22
N TYR A 141 1.12 -2.03 -8.69
CA TYR A 141 1.29 -0.60 -8.89
C TYR A 141 0.30 0.16 -8.00
N ALA A 142 0.69 1.31 -7.46
CA ALA A 142 -0.12 2.13 -6.56
C ALA A 142 -0.13 3.59 -7.05
N PRO A 143 -1.26 4.07 -7.58
CA PRO A 143 -2.49 3.31 -7.84
C PRO A 143 -2.33 2.30 -8.99
N ASN A 144 -3.08 1.19 -8.97
CA ASN A 144 -3.01 0.16 -10.03
C ASN A 144 -3.77 0.58 -11.30
N LEU A 145 -4.75 1.46 -11.13
CA LEU A 145 -5.45 2.15 -12.19
C LEU A 145 -5.30 3.65 -11.95
N ILE A 146 -4.76 4.37 -12.94
CA ILE A 146 -4.63 5.82 -12.89
C ILE A 146 -5.34 6.46 -14.08
N ASN A 147 -6.14 7.49 -13.82
CA ASN A 147 -6.83 8.26 -14.86
C ASN A 147 -6.11 9.61 -15.01
N VAL A 148 -5.72 9.95 -16.25
CA VAL A 148 -4.99 11.17 -16.57
C VAL A 148 -5.53 11.82 -17.84
N LYS A 149 -5.18 13.10 -18.04
CA LYS A 149 -5.49 13.79 -19.30
C LYS A 149 -4.45 13.48 -20.37
N ALA A 150 -4.84 13.50 -21.64
CA ALA A 150 -3.89 13.51 -22.74
C ALA A 150 -2.82 14.60 -22.54
N GLY A 151 -1.56 14.25 -22.77
CA GLY A 151 -0.40 15.12 -22.53
C GLY A 151 0.24 14.97 -21.14
N THR A 152 -0.34 14.14 -20.26
CA THR A 152 0.21 13.93 -18.90
C THR A 152 1.47 13.08 -18.93
N THR A 153 2.51 13.53 -18.22
CA THR A 153 3.68 12.70 -17.89
C THR A 153 3.44 12.02 -16.55
N LEU A 154 3.47 10.69 -16.55
CA LEU A 154 3.48 9.89 -15.33
C LEU A 154 4.90 9.60 -14.88
N THR A 155 5.14 9.66 -13.57
CA THR A 155 6.37 9.18 -12.93
C THR A 155 6.09 7.85 -12.24
N PHE A 156 6.77 6.80 -12.67
CA PHE A 156 6.78 5.52 -11.99
C PHE A 156 7.94 5.47 -11.01
N VAL A 157 7.68 5.13 -9.75
CA VAL A 157 8.70 5.05 -8.70
C VAL A 157 8.75 3.63 -8.20
N ASN A 158 9.90 2.96 -8.31
CA ASN A 158 10.03 1.64 -7.72
C ASN A 158 10.28 1.76 -6.21
N VAL A 159 9.24 1.51 -5.41
CA VAL A 159 9.34 1.48 -3.94
C VAL A 159 9.39 0.04 -3.40
N ASP A 160 9.38 -0.96 -4.29
CA ASP A 160 9.65 -2.36 -3.98
C ASP A 160 11.17 -2.63 -3.93
N GLY A 161 11.54 -3.73 -3.28
CA GLY A 161 12.93 -4.20 -3.22
C GLY A 161 13.42 -4.90 -4.49
N ASN A 162 12.52 -5.37 -5.36
CA ASN A 162 12.89 -6.04 -6.61
C ASN A 162 12.97 -5.04 -7.76
N MET A 163 13.69 -5.39 -8.82
CA MET A 163 13.66 -4.61 -10.06
C MET A 163 12.33 -4.85 -10.79
N HIS A 164 11.82 -3.82 -11.46
CA HIS A 164 10.57 -3.92 -12.22
C HIS A 164 10.66 -3.17 -13.53
N THR A 165 9.67 -3.38 -14.40
CA THR A 165 9.48 -2.58 -15.61
C THR A 165 8.06 -2.03 -15.68
N VAL A 166 7.88 -1.08 -16.59
CA VAL A 166 6.60 -0.57 -17.07
C VAL A 166 6.64 -0.68 -18.58
N THR A 167 5.97 -1.71 -19.10
CA THR A 167 5.93 -2.00 -20.54
C THR A 167 4.47 -2.04 -20.99
N THR A 168 4.08 -1.20 -21.95
CA THR A 168 2.70 -1.20 -22.46
C THR A 168 2.48 -2.35 -23.43
N VAL A 169 1.26 -2.90 -23.42
CA VAL A 169 0.87 -4.08 -24.18
C VAL A 169 -0.39 -3.84 -24.98
N LYS A 170 -0.60 -4.65 -26.00
CA LYS A 170 -1.89 -4.66 -26.71
C LYS A 170 -2.99 -5.06 -25.70
N LYS A 171 -4.12 -4.37 -25.80
CA LYS A 171 -5.25 -4.57 -24.89
C LYS A 171 -5.60 -6.05 -24.73
N GLY A 172 -5.65 -6.53 -23.49
CA GLY A 172 -5.99 -7.92 -23.17
C GLY A 172 -4.91 -8.97 -23.49
N THR A 173 -3.69 -8.56 -23.84
CA THR A 173 -2.57 -9.48 -24.09
C THR A 173 -1.36 -9.12 -23.21
N THR A 174 -0.26 -9.89 -23.35
CA THR A 174 1.07 -9.55 -22.80
C THR A 174 2.06 -9.19 -23.90
N GLU A 175 1.58 -8.98 -25.13
CA GLU A 175 2.41 -8.63 -26.27
C GLU A 175 2.69 -7.12 -26.22
N PRO A 176 3.96 -6.69 -26.13
CA PRO A 176 4.30 -5.28 -26.12
C PRO A 176 3.72 -4.55 -27.33
N ASP A 177 3.11 -3.38 -27.11
CA ASP A 177 2.56 -2.56 -28.20
C ASP A 177 3.58 -1.57 -28.80
N GLY A 178 4.80 -1.53 -28.22
CA GLY A 178 5.91 -0.69 -28.65
C GLY A 178 5.78 0.78 -28.25
N ARG A 179 4.81 1.17 -27.42
CA ARG A 179 4.59 2.58 -27.06
C ARG A 179 5.44 3.03 -25.88
N ILE A 180 5.53 2.21 -24.83
CA ILE A 180 6.31 2.49 -23.61
C ILE A 180 7.06 1.21 -23.24
N ASP A 181 8.37 1.35 -23.03
CA ASP A 181 9.21 0.38 -22.36
C ASP A 181 10.20 1.13 -21.47
N SER A 182 10.08 0.95 -20.16
CA SER A 182 10.98 1.59 -19.20
C SER A 182 12.37 0.97 -19.15
N GLY A 183 12.54 -0.25 -19.67
CA GLY A 183 13.62 -1.12 -19.21
C GLY A 183 13.53 -1.41 -17.71
N LEU A 184 14.63 -1.88 -17.12
CA LEU A 184 14.71 -2.18 -15.70
C LEU A 184 14.75 -0.91 -14.84
N ILE A 185 13.85 -0.83 -13.87
CA ILE A 185 13.79 0.20 -12.83
C ILE A 185 14.19 -0.48 -11.52
N LYS A 186 15.36 -0.13 -10.96
CA LYS A 186 15.83 -0.72 -9.69
C LYS A 186 15.09 -0.14 -8.50
N ALA A 187 15.22 -0.78 -7.34
CA ALA A 187 14.69 -0.26 -6.08
C ALA A 187 15.13 1.19 -5.85
N GLY A 188 14.17 2.07 -5.56
CA GLY A 188 14.39 3.50 -5.36
C GLY A 188 14.55 4.33 -6.64
N GLU A 189 14.64 3.72 -7.82
CA GLU A 189 14.73 4.45 -9.10
C GLU A 189 13.35 4.85 -9.62
N THR A 190 13.37 5.80 -10.56
CA THR A 190 12.16 6.34 -11.19
C THR A 190 12.25 6.31 -12.70
N PHE A 191 11.11 6.10 -13.35
CA PHE A 191 10.94 6.22 -14.80
C PHE A 191 9.80 7.19 -15.12
N THR A 192 9.90 7.94 -16.20
CA THR A 192 8.83 8.84 -16.62
C THR A 192 8.36 8.54 -18.04
N ALA A 193 7.05 8.51 -18.25
CA ALA A 193 6.46 8.34 -19.58
C ALA A 193 5.33 9.32 -19.82
N LYS A 194 5.24 9.83 -21.06
CA LYS A 194 4.22 10.78 -21.48
C LYS A 194 3.09 10.05 -22.22
N PHE A 195 1.86 10.37 -21.85
CA PHE A 195 0.65 9.76 -22.38
C PHE A 195 -0.12 10.79 -23.24
N ASP A 196 0.24 10.89 -24.51
CA ASP A 196 -0.27 11.93 -25.42
C ASP A 196 -1.58 11.59 -26.13
N THR A 197 -1.90 10.30 -26.29
CA THR A 197 -3.08 9.86 -27.06
C THR A 197 -4.17 9.36 -26.11
N PRO A 198 -5.42 9.83 -26.24
CA PRO A 198 -6.53 9.26 -25.50
C PRO A 198 -6.70 7.75 -25.73
N GLY A 199 -7.04 7.02 -24.68
CA GLY A 199 -7.22 5.58 -24.72
C GLY A 199 -6.80 4.89 -23.42
N THR A 200 -7.00 3.57 -23.39
CA THR A 200 -6.54 2.72 -22.30
C THR A 200 -5.20 2.09 -22.65
N TYR A 201 -4.24 2.23 -21.76
CA TYR A 201 -2.91 1.64 -21.83
C TYR A 201 -2.81 0.59 -20.73
N ASP A 202 -2.99 -0.67 -21.11
CA ASP A 202 -2.63 -1.78 -20.25
C ASP A 202 -1.10 -1.91 -20.25
N TYR A 203 -0.51 -2.11 -19.08
CA TYR A 203 0.94 -2.29 -18.95
C TYR A 203 1.25 -3.36 -17.91
N PHE A 204 2.46 -3.91 -18.03
CA PHE A 204 2.92 -4.99 -17.17
C PHE A 204 4.42 -4.88 -16.87
N CYS A 205 4.87 -5.68 -15.91
CA CYS A 205 6.29 -5.90 -15.67
C CYS A 205 6.78 -7.05 -16.55
N ALA A 206 7.71 -6.78 -17.47
CA ALA A 206 8.21 -7.73 -18.45
C ALA A 206 8.94 -8.93 -17.83
N ILE A 207 9.51 -8.74 -16.63
CA ILE A 207 10.20 -9.79 -15.87
C ILE A 207 9.31 -10.46 -14.81
N HIS A 208 8.13 -9.89 -14.53
CA HIS A 208 7.12 -10.42 -13.60
C HIS A 208 5.74 -10.33 -14.24
N THR A 209 5.44 -11.23 -15.19
CA THR A 209 4.31 -11.09 -16.12
C THR A 209 2.91 -11.05 -15.47
N GLY A 210 2.80 -11.43 -14.20
CA GLY A 210 1.58 -11.30 -13.39
C GLY A 210 1.28 -9.88 -12.91
N MET A 211 2.28 -9.01 -12.86
CA MET A 211 2.11 -7.61 -12.43
C MET A 211 1.51 -6.79 -13.56
N LYS A 212 0.28 -6.30 -13.36
CA LYS A 212 -0.49 -5.58 -14.38
C LYS A 212 -1.10 -4.32 -13.79
N GLY A 213 -0.98 -3.22 -14.52
CA GLY A 213 -1.63 -1.96 -14.22
C GLY A 213 -2.29 -1.35 -15.46
N THR A 214 -3.06 -0.29 -15.24
CA THR A 214 -3.81 0.39 -16.30
C THR A 214 -3.70 1.90 -16.18
N VAL A 215 -3.38 2.57 -17.29
CA VAL A 215 -3.52 4.03 -17.44
C VAL A 215 -4.69 4.32 -18.36
N ASN A 216 -5.66 5.08 -17.88
CA ASN A 216 -6.72 5.63 -18.72
C ASN A 216 -6.39 7.09 -19.06
N VAL A 217 -6.37 7.39 -20.35
CA VAL A 217 -6.09 8.72 -20.89
C VAL A 217 -7.36 9.25 -21.55
N SER A 218 -7.86 10.38 -21.07
CA SER A 218 -9.06 11.07 -21.58
C SER A 218 -8.81 12.51 -21.98
#